data_AF-A0A972I750-F1
#
_entry.id   AF-A0A972I750-F1
#
_cell.length_a   1.000
_cell.length_b   1.000
_cell.length_c   1.000
_cell.angle_alpha   90.00
_cell.angle_beta   90.00
_cell.angle_gamma   90.00
#
_symmetry.space_group_name_H-M   'P 1'
#
loop_
_entity.id
_entity.type
_entity.pdbx_description
1 polymer ?
#
loop_
_entity_poly.entity_id
_entity_poly.type
_entity_poly.pdbx_seq_one_letter_code
_entity_poly.pdbx_strand_id
1 'polypeptide(L)' 'MADRVTCSFCGQLTCGGLRIYGEVICAACEERLARLEVEDEDYEQWLACLRTLWTKWLNEN' A
#
# COMPACT_ATOMS: atom_id res chain seq x y z
N MET A 1 23.41 0.12 6.29
CA MET A 1 22.80 0.83 5.15
C MET A 1 21.30 0.74 5.31
N ALA A 2 20.58 1.87 5.40
CA ALA A 2 19.12 1.85 5.50
C ALA A 2 18.55 1.67 4.10
N ASP A 3 18.00 0.48 3.82
CA ASP A 3 17.30 0.16 2.58
C ASP A 3 16.03 1.03 2.52
N ARG A 4 16.11 2.16 1.81
CA ARG A 4 14.97 3.06 1.66
C ARG A 4 14.08 2.48 0.57
N VAL A 5 12.89 2.02 0.95
CA VAL A 5 11.94 1.43 0.01
C VAL A 5 10.82 2.42 -0.25
N THR A 6 10.45 2.55 -1.51
CA THR A 6 9.37 3.43 -1.94
C THR A 6 8.03 2.80 -1.63
N CYS A 7 7.11 3.55 -1.03
CA CYS A 7 5.75 3.12 -0.78
C CYS A 7 4.99 2.94 -2.10
N SER A 8 4.36 1.79 -2.30
CA SER A 8 3.61 1.47 -3.52
C SER A 8 2.30 2.26 -3.66
N PHE A 9 1.80 2.86 -2.56
CA PHE A 9 0.61 3.71 -2.56
C PHE A 9 0.95 5.18 -2.79
N CYS A 10 1.75 5.79 -1.91
CA CYS A 10 2.01 7.24 -1.95
C CYS A 10 3.32 7.62 -2.65
N GLY A 11 4.15 6.65 -3.04
CA GLY A 11 5.45 6.92 -3.66
C GLY A 11 6.50 7.51 -2.71
N GLN A 12 6.24 7.61 -1.40
CA GLN A 12 7.21 8.14 -0.46
C GLN A 12 8.29 7.11 -0.12
N LEU A 13 9.54 7.55 -0.10
CA LEU A 13 10.67 6.77 0.42
C LEU A 13 10.54 6.61 1.93
N THR A 14 10.31 5.38 2.38
CA THR A 14 10.24 5.02 3.78
C THR A 14 11.37 4.04 4.14
N CYS A 15 11.84 4.14 5.39
CA CYS A 15 12.84 3.21 5.93
C CYS A 15 12.19 2.00 6.64
N GLY A 16 10.86 1.90 6.58
CA GLY A 16 10.09 0.85 7.24
C GLY A 16 8.59 0.91 6.90
N GLY A 17 7.90 -0.20 7.13
CA GLY A 17 6.48 -0.36 6.82
C GLY A 17 6.11 -1.81 6.56
N LEU A 18 4.84 -2.02 6.23
CA LEU A 18 4.31 -3.34 5.90
C LEU A 18 4.86 -3.80 4.54
N ARG A 19 5.47 -4.98 4.49
CA ARG A 19 6.07 -5.55 3.27
C ARG A 19 5.29 -6.78 2.85
N ILE A 20 4.61 -6.71 1.70
CA ILE A 20 3.76 -7.79 1.20
C ILE A 20 4.17 -8.12 -0.23
N TYR A 21 4.58 -9.37 -0.48
CA TYR A 21 4.97 -9.85 -1.83
C TYR A 21 5.94 -8.90 -2.56
N GLY A 22 6.93 -8.35 -1.85
CA GLY A 22 7.93 -7.43 -2.42
C GLY A 22 7.52 -5.95 -2.52
N GLU A 23 6.23 -5.63 -2.40
CA GLU A 23 5.75 -4.24 -2.30
C GLU A 23 5.88 -3.74 -0.84
N VAL A 24 6.13 -2.45 -0.66
CA VAL A 24 6.20 -1.81 0.67
C VAL A 24 5.09 -0.78 0.80
N ILE A 25 4.41 -0.80 1.92
CA ILE A 25 3.42 0.19 2.31
C ILE A 25 3.98 0.93 3.52
N CYS A 26 4.11 2.25 3.42
CA CYS A 26 4.58 3.04 4.55
C CYS A 26 3.56 3.04 5.70
N ALA A 27 4.01 3.28 6.93
CA ALA A 27 3.15 3.28 8.11
C ALA A 27 1.97 4.27 8.00
N ALA A 28 2.13 5.40 7.30
CA ALA A 28 1.05 6.36 7.10
C ALA A 28 -0.05 5.80 6.17
N CYS A 29 0.33 5.13 5.07
CA CYS A 29 -0.63 4.47 4.19
C CYS A 29 -1.29 3.28 4.88
N GLU A 30 -0.54 2.51 5.66
CA GLU A 30 -1.08 1.42 6.48
C GLU A 30 -2.12 1.94 7.48
N GLU A 31 -1.79 2.98 8.24
CA GLU A 31 -2.70 3.59 9.20
C GLU A 31 -3.95 4.16 8.51
N ARG A 32 -3.80 4.83 7.36
CA ARG A 32 -4.93 5.34 6.59
C ARG A 32 -5.82 4.21 6.09
N LEU A 33 -5.24 3.11 5.63
CA LEU A 33 -5.96 1.93 5.14
C LEU A 33 -6.67 1.19 6.27
N ALA A 34 -6.08 1.14 7.47
CA ALA A 34 -6.69 0.59 8.67
C ALA A 34 -7.84 1.46 9.22
N ARG A 35 -7.79 2.78 9.00
CA ARG A 35 -8.83 3.74 9.36
C ARG A 35 -9.80 4.05 8.22
N LEU A 36 -9.64 3.44 7.05
CA LEU A 36 -10.45 3.73 5.88
C LEU A 36 -11.85 3.15 6.09
N GLU A 37 -12.87 4.01 6.00
CA GLU A 37 -14.25 3.60 6.11
C GLU A 37 -14.92 3.57 4.73
N VAL A 38 -15.97 2.77 4.58
CA VAL A 38 -16.71 2.64 3.30
C VAL A 38 -17.39 3.97 2.92
N GLU A 39 -17.59 4.86 3.89
CA GLU A 39 -18.18 6.18 3.72
C GLU A 39 -17.16 7.25 3.26
N ASP A 40 -15.85 6.97 3.29
CA ASP A 40 -14.83 7.90 2.78
C ASP A 40 -14.98 8.07 1.26
N GLU A 41 -14.94 9.32 0.77
CA GLU A 41 -14.96 9.62 -0.67
C GLU A 41 -13.76 9.01 -1.42
N ASP A 42 -12.64 8.80 -0.73
CA ASP A 42 -11.44 8.19 -1.29
C ASP A 42 -11.49 6.64 -1.27
N TYR A 43 -12.52 6.03 -0.66
CA TYR A 43 -12.60 4.57 -0.48
C TYR A 43 -12.45 3.81 -1.81
N GLU A 44 -13.11 4.27 -2.86
CA GLU A 44 -13.04 3.63 -4.19
C GLU A 44 -11.63 3.68 -4.78
N GLN A 45 -10.88 4.78 -4.58
CA GLN A 45 -9.50 4.90 -5.05
C GLN A 45 -8.58 3.94 -4.30
N TRP A 46 -8.71 3.86 -2.98
CA TRP A 46 -7.95 2.92 -2.16
C TRP A 46 -8.25 1.46 -2.53
N LEU A 47 -9.52 1.15 -2.81
CA LEU A 47 -9.94 -0.17 -3.24
C LEU A 47 -9.38 -0.53 -4.63
N ALA A 48 -9.32 0.44 -5.55
CA ALA A 48 -8.67 0.27 -6.84
C ALA A 48 -7.17 -0.03 -6.70
N CYS A 49 -6.44 0.72 -5.86
CA CYS A 49 -5.03 0.46 -5.56
C CYS A 49 -4.81 -0.94 -4.96
N LEU A 50 -5.65 -1.34 -3.99
CA LEU A 50 -5.62 -2.68 -3.41
C LEU A 50 -5.90 -3.77 -4.45
N ARG A 51 -6.86 -3.56 -5.35
CA ARG A 51 -7.14 -4.48 -6.46
C ARG A 51 -5.96 -4.63 -7.40
N THR A 52 -5.26 -3.54 -7.71
CA THR A 52 -4.05 -3.58 -8.55
C THR A 52 -2.94 -4.37 -7.87
N LEU A 53 -2.71 -4.13 -6.56
CA LEU A 53 -1.75 -4.91 -5.77
C LEU A 53 -2.11 -6.39 -5.73
N TRP A 54 -3.37 -6.70 -5.45
CA TRP A 54 -3.86 -8.07 -5.42
C TRP A 54 -3.69 -8.76 -6.77
N THR A 55 -4.02 -8.09 -7.87
CA THR A 55 -3.83 -8.62 -9.23
C THR A 55 -2.36 -8.90 -9.53
N LYS A 56 -1.44 -8.02 -9.10
CA LYS A 56 0.00 -8.28 -9.24
C LYS A 56 0.41 -9.54 -8.48
N TRP A 57 0.00 -9.67 -7.22
CA TRP A 57 0.33 -10.84 -6.40
C TRP A 57 -0.25 -12.13 -6.98
N LEU A 58 -1.44 -12.06 -7.56
CA LEU A 58 -2.12 -13.22 -8.15
C LEU A 58 -1.48 -13.67 -9.48
N ASN A 59 -0.84 -12.75 -10.22
CA ASN A 59 -0.13 -13.06 -11.47
C ASN A 59 1.30 -13.58 -11.25
N GLU A 60 1.88 -13.41 -10.05
CA GLU A 60 3.20 -13.99 -9.70
C GLU A 60 3.11 -15.44 -9.18
N ASN A 61 1.96 -16.11 -9.35
CA ASN A 61 1.72 -17.50 -8.93
C ASN A 61 1.51 -18.43 -10.13
#